data_AF-A0A2G1X0E0-F1
#
_entry.id   AF-A0A2G1X0E0-F1
#
_cell.length_a   1.000
_cell.length_b   1.000
_cell.length_c   1.000
_cell.angle_alpha   90.00
_cell.angle_beta   90.00
_cell.angle_gamma   90.00
#
_symmetry.space_group_name_H-M   'P 1'
#
loop_
_entity.id
_entity.type
_entity.pdbx_description
1 polymer ?
#
loop_
_entity_poly.entity_id
_entity_poly.type
_entity_poly.pdbx_seq_one_letter_code
_entity_poly.pdbx_strand_id
1 'polypeptide(L)'
;MEVALITVGDELLSGDTVNTNANWLAAELSERGVAVARILSIPDDRAEIAARVREYAADFDAVIVTGGIGSTPDDVTMEGVADAFDREMAPTELTLESVERRLAAIRERVPDREFDVDV
;
A
#
# COMPACT_ATOMS: atom_id res chain seq x y z
N MET A 1 1.41 -11.99 19.97
CA MET A 1 1.57 -11.42 18.63
C MET A 1 1.16 -9.96 18.73
N GLU A 2 2.12 -9.06 18.58
CA GLU A 2 1.92 -7.62 18.51
C GLU A 2 2.11 -7.16 17.07
N VAL A 3 1.10 -6.48 16.54
CA VAL A 3 1.07 -5.98 15.17
C VAL A 3 1.11 -4.46 15.16
N ALA A 4 1.83 -3.89 14.19
CA ALA A 4 1.75 -2.48 13.86
C ALA A 4 1.04 -2.27 12.52
N LEU A 5 0.25 -1.20 12.44
CA LEU A 5 -0.38 -0.73 11.21
C LEU A 5 0.31 0.55 10.72
N ILE A 6 0.65 0.60 9.43
CA ILE A 6 1.12 1.79 8.73
C ILE A 6 0.11 2.10 7.62
N THR A 7 -0.43 3.30 7.61
CA THR A 7 -1.31 3.80 6.52
C THR A 7 -0.57 4.91 5.78
N VAL A 8 -0.41 4.75 4.48
CA VAL A 8 0.22 5.71 3.57
C VAL A 8 -0.88 6.51 2.89
N GLY A 9 -0.76 7.84 2.87
CA GLY A 9 -1.71 8.72 2.22
C GLY A 9 -1.61 10.15 2.73
N ASP A 10 -1.23 11.10 1.86
CA ASP A 10 -1.18 12.53 2.18
C ASP A 10 -2.53 13.08 2.64
N GLU A 11 -3.63 12.56 2.10
CA GLU A 11 -5.01 12.96 2.45
C GLU A 11 -5.39 12.61 3.90
N LEU A 12 -4.69 11.67 4.52
CA LEU A 12 -4.85 11.34 5.94
C LEU A 12 -4.18 12.41 6.82
N LEU A 13 -3.05 12.93 6.36
CA LEU A 13 -2.27 13.95 7.05
C LEU A 13 -2.86 15.34 6.90
N SER A 14 -3.45 15.64 5.74
CA SER A 14 -4.22 16.87 5.51
C SER A 14 -5.54 16.88 6.29
N GLY A 15 -6.05 15.70 6.66
CA GLY A 15 -7.33 15.52 7.33
C GLY A 15 -8.53 15.51 6.38
N ASP A 16 -8.30 15.42 5.07
CA ASP A 16 -9.36 15.30 4.07
C ASP A 16 -10.09 13.95 4.18
N THR A 17 -9.38 12.91 4.59
CA THR A 17 -9.91 11.57 4.78
C THR A 17 -9.69 11.08 6.21
N VAL A 18 -10.76 10.56 6.82
CA VAL A 18 -10.65 9.85 8.10
C VAL A 18 -10.06 8.47 7.86
N ASN A 19 -9.00 8.11 8.59
CA ASN A 19 -8.39 6.78 8.52
C ASN A 19 -9.28 5.68 9.12
N THR A 20 -10.32 5.29 8.39
CA THR A 20 -11.23 4.20 8.79
C THR A 20 -10.60 2.82 8.57
N ASN A 21 -9.66 2.70 7.62
CA ASN A 21 -8.93 1.46 7.33
C ASN A 21 -8.20 0.94 8.57
N ALA A 22 -7.46 1.80 9.28
CA ALA A 22 -6.72 1.40 10.47
C ALA A 22 -7.65 0.92 11.60
N ASN A 23 -8.78 1.61 11.82
CA ASN A 23 -9.77 1.22 12.82
C ASN A 23 -10.44 -0.11 12.45
N TRP A 24 -10.80 -0.31 11.19
CA TRP A 24 -11.38 -1.56 10.72
C TRP A 24 -10.40 -2.73 10.86
N LEU A 25 -9.14 -2.56 10.42
CA LEU A 25 -8.10 -3.58 10.57
C LEU A 25 -7.83 -3.91 12.04
N ALA A 26 -7.78 -2.91 12.91
CA ALA A 26 -7.57 -3.13 14.34
C ALA A 26 -8.71 -3.91 14.99
N ALA A 27 -9.96 -3.64 14.59
CA ALA A 27 -11.12 -4.41 15.05
C ALA A 27 -11.03 -5.87 14.58
N GLU A 28 -10.82 -6.10 13.28
CA GLU A 28 -10.70 -7.46 12.72
C GLU A 28 -9.57 -8.27 13.38
N LEU A 29 -8.41 -7.65 13.62
CA LEU A 29 -7.29 -8.29 14.30
C LEU A 29 -7.62 -8.60 15.76
N SER A 30 -8.26 -7.67 16.46
CA SER A 30 -8.66 -7.84 17.86
C SER A 30 -9.65 -9.00 18.03
N GLU A 31 -10.62 -9.12 17.12
CA GLU A 31 -11.57 -10.25 17.10
C GLU A 31 -10.89 -11.61 16.93
N ARG A 32 -9.71 -11.64 16.33
CA ARG A 32 -8.89 -12.84 16.11
C ARG A 32 -7.81 -13.02 17.19
N GLY A 33 -7.84 -12.21 18.26
CA GLY A 33 -6.91 -12.28 19.37
C GLY A 33 -5.52 -11.70 19.09
N VAL A 34 -5.38 -10.88 18.06
CA VAL A 34 -4.14 -10.18 17.72
C VAL A 34 -4.19 -8.74 18.25
N ALA A 35 -3.20 -8.36 19.05
CA ALA A 35 -3.11 -7.02 19.59
C ALA A 35 -2.46 -6.07 18.57
N VAL A 36 -3.16 -5.00 18.20
CA VAL A 36 -2.57 -3.87 17.46
C VAL A 36 -1.94 -2.91 18.47
N ALA A 37 -0.62 -2.93 18.54
CA ALA A 37 0.15 -2.15 19.51
C ALA A 37 0.46 -0.73 19.02
N ARG A 38 0.46 -0.51 17.69
CA ARG A 38 0.73 0.80 17.09
C ARG A 38 -0.02 1.00 15.78
N ILE A 39 -0.47 2.23 15.56
CA ILE A 39 -1.03 2.71 14.29
C ILE A 39 -0.29 3.98 13.93
N LEU A 40 0.19 4.07 12.69
CA LEU A 40 0.89 5.22 12.14
C LEU A 40 0.27 5.60 10.79
N SER A 41 0.09 6.91 10.54
CA SER A 41 -0.20 7.45 9.21
C SER A 41 1.00 8.26 8.72
N ILE A 42 1.41 8.07 7.47
CA ILE A 42 2.61 8.68 6.85
C ILE A 42 2.31 9.19 5.42
N PRO A 43 3.11 10.13 4.89
CA PRO A 43 2.91 10.65 3.54
C PRO A 43 3.23 9.60 2.47
N ASP A 44 2.83 9.88 1.23
CA ASP A 44 3.21 9.14 0.02
C ASP A 44 4.68 9.41 -0.36
N ASP A 45 5.60 9.11 0.57
CA ASP A 45 7.04 9.28 0.41
C ASP A 45 7.77 7.95 0.57
N ARG A 46 8.44 7.53 -0.52
CA ARG A 46 9.15 6.25 -0.60
C ARG A 46 10.20 6.07 0.51
N ALA A 47 10.94 7.12 0.87
CA ALA A 47 11.99 7.04 1.87
C ALA A 47 11.42 6.94 3.29
N GLU A 48 10.37 7.68 3.59
CA GLU A 48 9.66 7.61 4.86
C GLU A 48 9.00 6.23 5.05
N ILE A 49 8.36 5.69 4.01
CA ILE A 49 7.80 4.34 4.02
C ILE A 49 8.90 3.31 4.33
N ALA A 50 10.03 3.36 3.61
CA ALA A 50 11.14 2.44 3.83
C ALA A 50 11.70 2.52 5.26
N ALA A 51 11.86 3.74 5.79
CA ALA A 51 12.36 3.96 7.15
C ALA A 51 11.40 3.38 8.20
N ARG A 52 10.10 3.65 8.10
CA ARG A 52 9.11 3.21 9.08
C ARG A 52 8.84 1.71 9.01
N VAL A 53 8.79 1.14 7.80
CA VAL A 53 8.65 -0.30 7.61
C VAL A 53 9.85 -1.03 8.21
N ARG A 54 11.08 -0.55 7.97
CA ARG A 54 12.29 -1.17 8.54
C ARG A 54 12.31 -1.08 10.07
N GLU A 55 11.97 0.07 10.62
CA GLU A 55 11.86 0.27 12.07
C GLU A 55 10.83 -0.69 12.68
N TYR A 56 9.60 -0.71 12.15
CA TYR A 56 8.53 -1.52 12.72
C TYR A 56 8.74 -3.02 12.50
N ALA A 57 9.38 -3.42 11.41
CA ALA A 57 9.72 -4.82 11.18
C ALA A 57 10.74 -5.36 12.21
N ALA A 58 11.52 -4.48 12.86
CA ALA A 58 12.43 -4.87 13.94
C ALA A 58 11.72 -4.96 15.31
N ASP A 59 10.65 -4.20 15.51
CA ASP A 59 9.99 -4.02 16.81
C ASP A 59 8.71 -4.85 17.00
N PHE A 60 8.07 -5.30 15.91
CA PHE A 60 6.77 -5.98 15.94
C PHE A 60 6.82 -7.37 15.30
N ASP A 61 5.93 -8.27 15.72
CA ASP A 61 5.82 -9.61 15.14
C ASP A 61 5.32 -9.57 13.68
N ALA A 62 4.52 -8.55 13.34
CA ALA A 62 4.06 -8.28 11.98
C ALA A 62 3.74 -6.79 11.78
N VAL A 63 3.89 -6.33 10.54
CA VAL A 63 3.55 -4.97 10.11
C VAL A 63 2.60 -5.08 8.93
N ILE A 64 1.46 -4.40 9.02
CA ILE A 64 0.51 -4.27 7.90
C ILE A 64 0.62 -2.86 7.35
N VAL A 65 0.92 -2.75 6.06
CA VAL A 65 0.99 -1.48 5.34
C VAL A 65 -0.21 -1.40 4.39
N THR A 66 -0.86 -0.24 4.33
CA THR A 66 -2.03 0.03 3.48
C THR A 66 -1.97 1.44 2.89
N GLY A 67 -2.60 1.66 1.74
CA GLY A 67 -2.50 2.91 0.97
C GLY A 67 -1.29 2.96 0.02
N GLY A 68 -1.33 3.82 -1.00
CA GLY A 68 -0.23 4.01 -1.94
C GLY A 68 0.14 2.81 -2.82
N ILE A 69 -0.83 1.92 -3.14
CA ILE A 69 -0.62 0.69 -3.95
C ILE A 69 -1.39 0.70 -5.29
N GLY A 70 -1.90 1.86 -5.68
CA GLY A 70 -2.66 2.03 -6.91
C GLY A 70 -1.79 2.14 -8.16
N SER A 71 -2.23 3.00 -9.09
CA SER A 71 -1.59 3.19 -10.39
C SER A 71 -1.29 4.67 -10.69
N THR A 72 -1.29 5.52 -9.68
CA THR A 72 -0.91 6.93 -9.81
C THR A 72 0.58 7.11 -9.47
N PRO A 73 1.25 8.17 -9.96
CA PRO A 73 2.69 8.33 -9.75
C PRO A 73 3.14 8.46 -8.29
N ASP A 74 2.22 8.85 -7.42
CA ASP A 74 2.37 8.96 -5.96
C ASP A 74 2.15 7.63 -5.23
N ASP A 75 1.60 6.59 -5.88
CA ASP A 75 1.50 5.24 -5.30
C ASP A 75 2.89 4.56 -5.23
N VAL A 76 3.63 4.80 -4.14
CA VAL A 76 5.03 4.36 -3.97
C VAL A 76 5.24 3.37 -2.82
N THR A 77 4.16 2.81 -2.27
CA THR A 77 4.22 1.95 -1.07
C THR A 77 4.99 0.66 -1.32
N MET A 78 4.77 0.00 -2.46
CA MET A 78 5.43 -1.28 -2.76
C MET A 78 6.94 -1.09 -2.90
N GLU A 79 7.37 -0.01 -3.56
CA GLU A 79 8.77 0.39 -3.70
C GLU A 79 9.39 0.73 -2.36
N GLY A 80 8.69 1.49 -1.51
CA GLY A 80 9.17 1.81 -0.16
C GLY A 80 9.34 0.56 0.71
N VAL A 81 8.41 -0.40 0.62
CA VAL A 81 8.54 -1.69 1.30
C VAL A 81 9.73 -2.50 0.75
N ALA A 82 9.94 -2.52 -0.57
CA ALA A 82 11.07 -3.21 -1.18
C ALA A 82 12.41 -2.61 -0.70
N ASP A 83 12.51 -1.27 -0.65
CA ASP A 83 13.68 -0.55 -0.14
C ASP A 83 13.95 -0.84 1.34
N ALA A 84 12.91 -1.02 2.16
CA ALA A 84 13.05 -1.35 3.58
C ALA A 84 13.89 -2.63 3.79
N PHE A 85 13.78 -3.58 2.85
CA PHE A 85 14.42 -4.90 2.89
C PHE A 85 15.54 -5.08 1.86
N ASP A 86 16.01 -3.99 1.26
CA ASP A 86 17.07 -3.97 0.23
C ASP A 86 16.76 -4.95 -0.92
N ARG A 87 15.49 -4.92 -1.40
CA ARG A 87 15.01 -5.77 -2.49
C ARG A 87 14.66 -4.96 -3.72
N GLU A 88 14.88 -5.56 -4.88
CA GLU A 88 14.36 -5.04 -6.15
C GLU A 88 12.95 -5.56 -6.40
N MET A 89 12.10 -4.71 -7.00
CA MET A 89 10.80 -5.12 -7.50
C MET A 89 10.93 -5.68 -8.91
N ALA A 90 10.19 -6.74 -9.18
CA ALA A 90 10.04 -7.31 -10.51
C ALA A 90 8.57 -7.67 -10.76
N PRO A 91 8.07 -7.50 -11.99
CA PRO A 91 6.73 -7.94 -12.35
C PRO A 91 6.65 -9.47 -12.27
N THR A 92 5.48 -9.93 -11.84
CA THR A 92 5.08 -11.34 -11.89
C THR A 92 4.03 -11.55 -12.97
N GLU A 93 3.85 -12.79 -13.42
CA GLU A 93 2.77 -13.15 -14.35
C GLU A 93 1.40 -12.69 -13.83
N LEU A 94 1.12 -12.92 -12.55
CA LEU A 94 -0.13 -12.51 -11.90
C LEU A 94 -0.37 -10.99 -11.97
N THR A 95 0.68 -10.19 -11.78
CA THR A 95 0.58 -8.73 -11.89
C THR A 95 0.38 -8.28 -13.33
N LEU A 96 1.07 -8.91 -14.30
CA LEU A 96 0.91 -8.59 -15.72
C LEU A 96 -0.52 -8.91 -16.19
N GLU A 97 -1.02 -10.11 -15.90
CA GLU A 97 -2.40 -10.50 -16.23
C GLU A 97 -3.45 -9.54 -15.62
N SER A 98 -3.19 -9.06 -14.40
CA SER A 98 -4.06 -8.09 -13.73
C SER A 98 -4.10 -6.74 -14.46
N VAL A 99 -2.92 -6.25 -14.89
CA VAL A 99 -2.78 -5.03 -15.67
C VAL A 99 -3.47 -5.16 -17.02
N GLU A 100 -3.23 -6.26 -17.76
CA GLU A 100 -3.88 -6.55 -19.05
C GLU A 100 -5.41 -6.54 -18.93
N ARG A 101 -5.95 -7.22 -17.91
CA ARG A 101 -7.40 -7.27 -17.65
C ARG A 101 -7.97 -5.87 -17.38
N ARG A 102 -7.25 -5.05 -16.63
CA ARG A 102 -7.67 -3.68 -16.32
C ARG A 102 -7.62 -2.78 -17.56
N LEU A 103 -6.59 -2.91 -18.39
CA LEU A 103 -6.50 -2.18 -19.66
C LEU A 103 -7.61 -2.58 -20.63
N ALA A 104 -7.94 -3.87 -20.75
CA ALA A 104 -9.06 -4.33 -21.56
C ALA A 104 -10.39 -3.68 -21.11
N ALA A 105 -10.68 -3.69 -19.81
CA ALA A 105 -11.87 -3.04 -19.26
C ALA A 105 -11.90 -1.52 -19.49
N ILE A 106 -10.74 -0.85 -19.47
CA ILE A 106 -10.64 0.59 -19.77
C ILE A 106 -10.95 0.86 -21.26
N ARG A 107 -10.41 0.04 -22.18
CA ARG A 107 -10.67 0.17 -23.63
C ARG A 107 -12.14 0.00 -23.97
N GLU A 108 -12.84 -0.95 -23.32
CA GLU A 108 -14.29 -1.11 -23.50
C GLU A 108 -15.08 0.11 -23.03
N ARG A 109 -14.65 0.74 -21.93
CA ARG A 109 -15.34 1.89 -21.34
C ARG A 109 -15.08 3.20 -22.09
N VAL A 110 -13.94 3.33 -22.76
CA VAL A 110 -13.54 4.54 -23.49
C VAL A 110 -12.97 4.16 -24.87
N PRO A 111 -13.82 3.69 -25.80
CA PRO A 111 -13.37 3.08 -27.05
C PRO A 111 -12.70 4.07 -28.01
N ASP A 112 -13.02 5.36 -27.91
CA ASP A 112 -12.48 6.41 -28.80
C ASP A 112 -11.14 6.99 -28.31
N ARG A 113 -10.56 6.45 -27.23
CA ARG A 113 -9.32 6.93 -26.65
C ARG A 113 -8.18 5.98 -26.99
N GLU A 114 -7.14 6.51 -27.62
CA GLU A 114 -5.90 5.77 -27.84
C GLU A 114 -5.10 5.68 -26.53
N PHE A 115 -4.60 4.47 -26.24
CA PHE A 115 -3.78 4.19 -25.08
C PHE A 115 -2.41 3.72 -25.57
N ASP A 116 -1.38 4.51 -25.32
CA ASP A 116 0.01 4.15 -25.59
C ASP A 116 0.58 3.50 -24.32
N VAL A 117 0.37 2.19 -24.19
CA VAL A 117 0.80 1.40 -23.03
C VAL A 117 1.47 0.13 -23.57
N ASP A 118 2.79 0.07 -23.45
CA ASP A 118 3.57 -1.15 -23.64
C ASP A 118 3.46 -1.99 -22.37
N VAL A 119 2.91 -3.19 -22.50
CA VAL A 119 2.81 -4.21 -21.44
C VAL A 119 3.76 -5.33 -21.75
#